data_AF-A0A1I8IAT2-F1
#
_entry.id   AF-A0A1I8IAT2-F1
#
_cell.length_a   1.000
_cell.length_b   1.000
_cell.length_c   1.000
_cell.angle_alpha   90.00
_cell.angle_beta   90.00
_cell.angle_gamma   90.00
#
_symmetry.space_group_name_H-M   'P 1'
#
loop_
_entity.id
_entity.type
_entity.pdbx_description
1 polymer ?
#
loop_
_entity_poly.entity_id
_entity_poly.type
_entity_poly.pdbx_seq_one_letter_code
_entity_poly.pdbx_strand_id
1 'polypeptide(L)'
;DPAGFIRKVYLILFAQLLVTFTVVIIFSAVKPVKQFARSNLWLFHVSYGIFIIMYFALVCITPLRRKFPGNFISLAIFTASLSFMTGVIASCYQTNTVAVCLGVTAAVCLGVTLFAVQTRYDFTMCSGLLFGFSLVVFLFGLSCLVTFFVYRGDPNFSMTAKILDCVYGGLLALLFVLFLIFDTQRVVGGRRHDLSEEEYVYGAMQIYVDVVYIFLILLGFSRHFSDPAMRRGFITRVYAVLMLQLLVTGIVVSVFTFSESVKKWVHTNLLLYYISFGVFIVVYLVIMCCKSVRRRFPCNMICLSIFTLAFSYMTGCIASFYNTQGVLIAMGICSIICIAISIFAVQTKIDFTMCSGLILVISLVFILFALACSISYAVVGASRLLDCVYGGVGALVFSIFLVYDTQQVVGGRKYELSPEEYVSGAMQLYLDVVYIFIYLLPLGSSN
;
A
#
# COMPACT_ATOMS: atom_id res chain seq x y z
N ASP A 1 49.16 -14.32 2.67
CA ASP A 1 49.23 -13.01 1.97
C ASP A 1 47.98 -12.21 2.34
N PRO A 2 48.14 -11.12 3.13
CA PRO A 2 47.03 -10.30 3.59
C PRO A 2 46.13 -9.77 2.47
N ALA A 3 46.70 -9.39 1.33
CA ALA A 3 45.93 -8.91 0.18
C ALA A 3 45.08 -10.04 -0.44
N GLY A 4 45.65 -11.24 -0.54
CA GLY A 4 44.95 -12.44 -0.99
C GLY A 4 43.79 -12.84 -0.07
N PHE A 5 43.97 -12.72 1.25
CA PHE A 5 42.92 -12.98 2.25
C PHE A 5 41.75 -12.01 2.12
N ILE A 6 42.02 -10.70 2.12
CA ILE A 6 40.99 -9.65 2.00
C ILE A 6 40.18 -9.85 0.72
N ARG A 7 40.87 -10.02 -0.41
CA ARG A 7 40.21 -10.26 -1.71
C ARG A 7 39.28 -11.47 -1.67
N LYS A 8 39.69 -12.56 -1.01
CA LYS A 8 38.88 -13.78 -0.88
C LYS A 8 37.63 -13.54 -0.04
N VAL A 9 37.75 -12.84 1.08
CA VAL A 9 36.61 -12.48 1.94
C VAL A 9 35.57 -11.65 1.18
N TYR A 10 36.01 -10.58 0.52
CA TYR A 10 35.10 -9.68 -0.21
C TYR A 10 34.51 -10.32 -1.47
N LEU A 11 35.20 -11.26 -2.13
CA LEU A 11 34.63 -12.03 -3.24
C LEU A 11 33.47 -12.93 -2.76
N ILE A 12 33.66 -13.60 -1.62
CA ILE A 12 32.62 -14.43 -1.00
C ILE A 12 31.43 -13.55 -0.58
N LEU A 13 31.70 -12.44 0.11
CA LEU A 13 30.68 -11.48 0.53
C LEU A 13 29.87 -10.96 -0.67
N PHE A 14 30.54 -10.58 -1.77
CA PHE A 14 29.88 -10.12 -2.98
C PHE A 14 28.93 -11.18 -3.55
N ALA A 15 29.36 -12.44 -3.63
CA ALA A 15 28.51 -13.54 -4.08
C ALA A 15 27.30 -13.75 -3.15
N GLN A 16 27.50 -13.66 -1.83
CA GLN A 16 26.41 -13.78 -0.86
C GLN A 16 25.38 -12.66 -1.04
N LEU A 17 25.81 -11.40 -1.07
CA LEU A 17 24.93 -10.25 -1.24
C LEU A 17 24.21 -10.24 -2.60
N LEU A 18 24.89 -10.68 -3.67
CA LEU A 18 24.28 -10.82 -4.99
C LEU A 18 23.11 -11.81 -4.96
N VAL A 19 23.31 -12.99 -4.36
CA VAL A 19 22.25 -14.00 -4.20
C VAL A 19 21.11 -13.44 -3.36
N THR A 20 21.41 -12.86 -2.19
CA THR A 20 20.41 -12.34 -1.26
C THR A 20 19.56 -11.26 -1.90
N PHE A 21 20.17 -10.25 -2.51
CA PHE A 21 19.42 -9.14 -3.08
C PHE A 21 18.72 -9.52 -4.39
N THR A 22 19.21 -10.50 -5.13
CA THR A 22 18.46 -11.10 -6.24
C THR A 22 17.17 -11.77 -5.73
N VAL A 23 17.25 -12.57 -4.67
CA VAL A 23 16.07 -13.19 -4.04
C VAL A 23 15.09 -12.12 -3.53
N VAL A 24 15.59 -11.07 -2.87
CA VAL A 24 14.78 -9.94 -2.40
C VAL A 24 14.04 -9.23 -3.53
N ILE A 25 14.72 -8.96 -4.66
CA ILE A 25 14.11 -8.32 -5.83
C ILE A 25 13.03 -9.23 -6.43
N ILE A 26 13.31 -10.54 -6.59
CA ILE A 26 12.34 -11.50 -7.12
C ILE A 26 11.08 -11.56 -6.23
N PHE A 27 11.25 -11.71 -4.92
CA PHE A 27 10.13 -11.81 -3.98
C PHE A 27 9.31 -10.52 -3.87
N SER A 28 9.93 -9.36 -4.10
CA SER A 28 9.25 -8.06 -4.02
C SER A 28 8.60 -7.63 -5.34
N ALA A 29 9.16 -8.00 -6.50
CA ALA A 29 8.71 -7.57 -7.82
C ALA A 29 7.77 -8.58 -8.50
N VAL A 30 7.97 -9.89 -8.31
CA VAL A 30 7.21 -10.94 -9.00
C VAL A 30 5.95 -11.28 -8.24
N LYS A 31 4.78 -10.88 -8.76
CA LYS A 31 3.47 -11.04 -8.07
C LYS A 31 3.17 -12.48 -7.61
N PRO A 32 3.34 -13.53 -8.44
CA PRO A 32 3.13 -14.91 -7.98
C PRO A 32 4.00 -15.31 -6.79
N VAL A 33 5.29 -14.94 -6.81
CA VAL A 33 6.23 -15.23 -5.71
C VAL A 33 5.85 -14.47 -4.45
N LYS A 34 5.49 -13.19 -4.61
CA LYS A 34 5.01 -12.34 -3.51
C LYS A 34 3.76 -12.92 -2.83
N GLN A 35 2.82 -13.44 -3.61
CA GLN A 35 1.62 -14.09 -3.09
C GLN A 35 1.97 -15.42 -2.40
N PHE A 36 2.81 -16.24 -3.02
CA PHE A 36 3.28 -17.50 -2.44
C PHE A 36 3.98 -17.31 -1.09
N ALA A 37 4.85 -16.31 -0.97
CA ALA A 37 5.57 -15.99 0.26
C ALA A 37 4.60 -15.57 1.38
N ARG A 38 3.59 -14.77 1.05
CA ARG A 38 2.56 -14.31 2.01
C ARG A 38 1.58 -15.41 2.43
N SER A 39 1.28 -16.36 1.56
CA SER A 39 0.40 -17.49 1.90
C SER A 39 1.11 -18.58 2.71
N ASN A 40 2.43 -18.69 2.58
CA ASN A 40 3.23 -19.76 3.20
C ASN A 40 4.22 -19.22 4.24
N LEU A 41 3.72 -18.45 5.23
CA LEU A 41 4.56 -17.87 6.28
C LEU A 41 5.32 -18.91 7.13
N TRP A 42 4.87 -20.17 7.16
CA TRP A 42 5.61 -21.24 7.85
C TRP A 42 7.03 -21.44 7.27
N LEU A 43 7.23 -21.20 5.97
CA LEU A 43 8.55 -21.29 5.32
C LEU A 43 9.53 -20.25 5.87
N PHE A 44 9.04 -19.08 6.30
CA PHE A 44 9.87 -18.07 6.97
C PHE A 44 10.46 -18.62 8.27
N HIS A 45 9.64 -19.27 9.11
CA HIS A 45 10.09 -19.84 10.38
C HIS A 45 11.06 -21.00 10.18
N VAL A 46 10.82 -21.86 9.18
CA VAL A 46 11.76 -22.94 8.80
C VAL A 46 13.11 -22.35 8.37
N SER A 47 13.09 -21.35 7.49
CA SER A 47 14.29 -20.68 7.01
C SER A 47 15.06 -19.99 8.15
N TYR A 48 14.33 -19.36 9.09
CA TYR A 48 14.92 -18.75 10.28
C TYR A 48 15.59 -19.80 11.19
N GLY A 49 14.93 -20.94 11.43
CA GLY A 49 15.51 -22.03 12.21
C GLY A 49 16.80 -22.58 11.59
N ILE A 50 16.81 -22.81 10.27
CA ILE A 50 18.00 -23.23 9.53
C ILE A 50 19.12 -22.18 9.66
N PHE A 51 18.79 -20.91 9.48
CA PHE A 51 19.75 -19.81 9.62
C PHE A 51 20.43 -19.80 11.00
N ILE A 52 19.65 -19.90 12.08
CA ILE A 52 20.17 -19.90 13.45
C ILE A 52 21.07 -21.12 13.71
N ILE A 53 20.63 -22.32 13.31
CA ILE A 53 21.42 -23.55 13.47
C ILE A 53 22.75 -23.42 12.72
N MET A 54 22.72 -22.95 11.46
CA MET A 54 23.91 -22.78 10.64
C MET A 54 24.84 -21.68 11.17
N TYR A 55 24.29 -20.58 11.68
CA TYR A 55 25.06 -19.52 12.31
C TYR A 55 25.88 -20.07 13.49
N PHE A 56 25.22 -20.75 14.43
CA PHE A 56 25.92 -21.36 15.56
C PHE A 56 26.90 -22.46 15.14
N ALA A 57 26.57 -23.28 14.14
CA ALA A 57 27.48 -24.29 13.63
C ALA A 57 28.77 -23.67 13.06
N LEU A 58 28.67 -22.61 12.25
CA LEU A 58 29.83 -21.92 11.68
C LEU A 58 30.64 -21.14 12.73
N VAL A 59 30.00 -20.59 13.76
CA VAL A 59 30.68 -19.87 14.86
C VAL A 59 31.39 -20.83 15.82
N CYS A 60 30.74 -21.93 16.21
CA CYS A 60 31.24 -22.82 17.26
C CYS A 60 32.13 -23.95 16.73
N ILE A 61 31.97 -24.38 15.48
CA ILE A 61 32.68 -25.54 14.92
C ILE A 61 33.79 -25.07 13.97
N THR A 62 34.97 -24.79 14.51
CA THR A 62 36.14 -24.34 13.74
C THR A 62 36.51 -25.28 12.55
N PRO A 63 36.51 -26.61 12.70
CA PRO A 63 36.80 -27.50 11.58
C PRO A 63 35.81 -27.35 10.41
N LEU A 64 34.55 -27.04 10.70
CA LEU A 64 33.50 -26.91 9.68
C LEU A 64 33.76 -25.70 8.78
N ARG A 65 34.17 -24.56 9.34
CA ARG A 65 34.43 -23.33 8.57
C ARG A 65 35.81 -23.28 7.90
N ARG A 66 36.77 -24.07 8.38
CA ARG A 66 38.15 -24.08 7.83
C ARG A 66 38.38 -25.15 6.75
N LYS A 67 37.68 -26.30 6.81
CA LYS A 67 37.93 -27.42 5.89
C LYS A 67 37.02 -27.41 4.66
N PHE A 68 37.65 -27.49 3.48
CA PHE A 68 36.97 -27.73 2.21
C PHE A 68 36.53 -29.20 2.08
N PRO A 69 35.37 -29.52 1.47
CA PRO A 69 34.36 -28.62 0.89
C PRO A 69 33.27 -28.18 1.88
N GLY A 70 33.26 -28.72 3.10
CA GLY A 70 32.19 -28.52 4.09
C GLY A 70 31.94 -27.04 4.39
N ASN A 71 32.99 -26.23 4.45
CA ASN A 71 32.89 -24.80 4.71
C ASN A 71 32.00 -24.04 3.71
N PHE A 72 32.16 -24.29 2.40
CA PHE A 72 31.35 -23.63 1.37
C PHE A 72 29.93 -24.17 1.32
N ILE A 73 29.72 -25.47 1.58
CA ILE A 73 28.38 -26.06 1.66
C ILE A 73 27.61 -25.43 2.81
N SER A 74 28.22 -25.37 4.00
CA SER A 74 27.61 -24.74 5.18
C SER A 74 27.34 -23.26 4.95
N LEU A 75 28.29 -22.54 4.33
CA LEU A 75 28.11 -21.12 4.00
C LEU A 75 26.98 -20.90 2.97
N ALA A 76 26.82 -21.81 2.01
CA ALA A 76 25.75 -21.73 1.01
C ALA A 76 24.36 -21.93 1.66
N ILE A 77 24.21 -22.94 2.53
CA ILE A 77 22.96 -23.18 3.28
C ILE A 77 22.63 -21.97 4.17
N PHE A 78 23.65 -21.46 4.88
CA PHE A 78 23.53 -20.25 5.68
C PHE A 78 23.04 -19.04 4.86
N THR A 79 23.68 -18.79 3.70
CA THR A 79 23.34 -17.68 2.82
C THR A 79 21.93 -17.83 2.24
N ALA A 80 21.58 -19.03 1.76
CA ALA A 80 20.27 -19.32 1.19
C ALA A 80 19.14 -19.12 2.22
N SER A 81 19.35 -19.58 3.46
CA SER A 81 18.36 -19.44 4.53
C SER A 81 18.13 -17.98 4.94
N LEU A 82 19.19 -17.16 5.07
CA LEU A 82 19.03 -15.71 5.32
C LEU A 82 18.43 -15.00 4.10
N SER A 83 18.82 -15.39 2.88
CA SER A 83 18.27 -14.83 1.63
C SER A 83 16.77 -15.03 1.51
N PHE A 84 16.31 -16.26 1.75
CA PHE A 84 14.89 -16.61 1.68
C PHE A 84 14.11 -15.87 2.76
N MET A 85 14.60 -15.85 4.00
CA MET A 85 13.98 -15.10 5.09
C MET A 85 13.80 -13.62 4.72
N THR A 86 14.88 -12.99 4.24
CA THR A 86 14.89 -11.58 3.83
C THR A 86 13.95 -11.33 2.66
N GLY A 87 13.88 -12.26 1.69
CA GLY A 87 12.94 -12.22 0.57
C GLY A 87 11.48 -12.26 1.03
N VAL A 88 11.12 -13.16 1.96
CA VAL A 88 9.76 -13.21 2.52
C VAL A 88 9.41 -11.91 3.24
N ILE A 89 10.32 -11.34 4.04
CA ILE A 89 10.10 -10.04 4.68
C ILE A 89 9.89 -8.96 3.61
N ALA A 90 10.76 -8.87 2.60
CA ALA A 90 10.65 -7.89 1.53
C ALA A 90 9.36 -8.01 0.71
N SER A 91 8.81 -9.23 0.59
CA SER A 91 7.51 -9.46 -0.05
C SER A 91 6.36 -8.75 0.67
N CYS A 92 6.51 -8.37 1.95
CA CYS A 92 5.52 -7.60 2.70
C CYS A 92 5.53 -6.10 2.34
N TYR A 93 6.55 -5.62 1.64
CA TYR A 93 6.74 -4.20 1.31
C TYR A 93 6.45 -3.92 -0.17
N GLN A 94 6.33 -2.63 -0.51
CA GLN A 94 6.24 -2.19 -1.90
C GLN A 94 7.60 -2.28 -2.58
N THR A 95 7.60 -2.62 -3.88
CA THR A 95 8.84 -2.84 -4.65
C THR A 95 9.70 -1.57 -4.70
N ASN A 96 9.09 -0.39 -4.81
CA ASN A 96 9.80 0.89 -4.80
C ASN A 96 10.50 1.14 -3.45
N THR A 97 9.81 0.87 -2.34
CA THR A 97 10.38 0.99 -0.99
C THR A 97 11.57 0.05 -0.81
N VAL A 98 11.44 -1.21 -1.25
CA VAL A 98 12.53 -2.20 -1.21
C VAL A 98 13.73 -1.70 -2.01
N ALA A 99 13.53 -1.19 -3.23
CA ALA A 99 14.61 -0.67 -4.07
C ALA A 99 15.33 0.54 -3.44
N VAL A 100 14.58 1.46 -2.81
CA VAL A 100 15.17 2.59 -2.07
C VAL A 100 15.99 2.08 -0.88
N CYS A 101 15.46 1.15 -0.08
CA CYS A 101 16.19 0.57 1.04
C CYS A 101 17.47 -0.14 0.59
N LEU A 102 17.45 -0.88 -0.54
CA LEU A 102 18.66 -1.48 -1.11
C LEU A 102 19.72 -0.42 -1.46
N GLY A 103 19.31 0.68 -2.09
CA GLY A 103 20.22 1.79 -2.43
C GLY A 103 20.82 2.46 -1.20
N VAL A 104 20.00 2.71 -0.16
CA VAL A 104 20.46 3.29 1.11
C VAL A 104 21.39 2.33 1.85
N THR A 105 21.08 1.03 1.91
CA THR A 105 21.98 0.02 2.51
C THR A 105 23.33 0.03 1.81
N ALA A 106 23.36 0.03 0.48
CA ALA A 106 24.61 0.05 -0.28
C ALA A 106 25.43 1.31 0.04
N ALA A 107 24.79 2.49 0.06
CA ALA A 107 25.46 3.75 0.39
C ALA A 107 26.03 3.76 1.83
N VAL A 108 25.23 3.33 2.81
CA VAL A 108 25.65 3.24 4.22
C VAL A 108 26.80 2.26 4.37
N CYS A 109 26.68 1.05 3.82
CA CYS A 109 27.72 0.02 3.96
C CYS A 109 29.02 0.44 3.29
N LEU A 110 28.97 1.00 2.08
CA LEU A 110 30.16 1.53 1.41
C LEU A 110 30.83 2.66 2.22
N GLY A 111 30.03 3.62 2.71
CA GLY A 111 30.54 4.73 3.51
C GLY A 111 31.19 4.26 4.81
N VAL A 112 30.53 3.34 5.53
CA VAL A 112 31.03 2.77 6.79
C VAL A 112 32.27 1.91 6.56
N THR A 113 32.31 1.07 5.52
CA THR A 113 33.50 0.28 5.18
C THR A 113 34.68 1.18 4.81
N LEU A 114 34.48 2.23 4.00
CA LEU A 114 35.54 3.19 3.67
C LEU A 114 36.07 3.91 4.93
N PHE A 115 35.17 4.35 5.81
CA PHE A 115 35.55 4.93 7.10
C PHE A 115 36.37 3.94 7.95
N ALA A 116 35.93 2.69 8.07
CA ALA A 116 36.58 1.67 8.88
C ALA A 116 38.00 1.34 8.39
N VAL A 117 38.21 1.35 7.07
CA VAL A 117 39.52 1.14 6.42
C VAL A 117 40.45 2.34 6.62
N GLN A 118 39.93 3.57 6.55
CA GLN A 118 40.75 4.80 6.56
C GLN A 118 41.03 5.34 7.96
N THR A 119 40.13 5.11 8.91
CA THR A 119 40.23 5.68 10.27
C THR A 119 41.47 5.17 10.98
N ARG A 120 42.12 6.00 11.81
CA ARG A 120 43.25 5.56 12.65
C ARG A 120 42.80 4.93 13.97
N TYR A 121 41.54 5.12 14.37
CA TYR A 121 41.02 4.54 15.60
C TYR A 121 40.82 3.02 15.47
N ASP A 122 41.28 2.28 16.48
CA ASP A 122 41.14 0.83 16.57
C ASP A 122 39.85 0.49 17.33
N PHE A 123 38.77 0.22 16.58
CA PHE A 123 37.48 -0.19 17.15
C PHE A 123 37.50 -1.63 17.66
N THR A 124 38.51 -2.44 17.28
CA THR A 124 38.62 -3.83 17.74
C THR A 124 38.87 -3.93 19.26
N MET A 125 39.42 -2.86 19.84
CA MET A 125 39.59 -2.66 21.29
C MET A 125 38.27 -2.50 22.05
N CYS A 126 37.18 -2.12 21.38
CA CYS A 126 35.88 -1.87 21.97
C CYS A 126 34.98 -3.11 22.02
N SER A 127 35.52 -4.31 21.81
CA SER A 127 34.75 -5.57 21.79
C SER A 127 33.89 -5.78 23.05
N GLY A 128 34.43 -5.48 24.24
CA GLY A 128 33.68 -5.55 25.50
C GLY A 128 32.52 -4.55 25.58
N LEU A 129 32.68 -3.35 25.00
CA LEU A 129 31.62 -2.35 24.91
C LEU A 129 30.54 -2.78 23.92
N LEU A 130 30.91 -3.36 22.77
CA LEU A 130 29.96 -3.91 21.80
C LEU A 130 29.15 -5.07 22.39
N PHE A 131 29.79 -5.94 23.17
CA PHE A 131 29.09 -7.00 23.90
C PHE A 131 28.10 -6.43 24.91
N GLY A 132 28.52 -5.45 25.72
CA GLY A 132 27.65 -4.76 26.67
C GLY A 132 26.46 -4.08 25.97
N PHE A 133 26.71 -3.37 24.87
CA PHE A 133 25.66 -2.72 24.09
C PHE A 133 24.69 -3.74 23.48
N SER A 134 25.19 -4.89 22.99
CA SER A 134 24.37 -5.99 22.49
C SER A 134 23.44 -6.55 23.57
N LEU A 135 23.95 -6.73 24.80
CA LEU A 135 23.15 -7.21 25.94
C LEU A 135 22.05 -6.21 26.30
N VAL A 136 22.35 -4.91 26.32
CA VAL A 136 21.35 -3.85 26.58
C VAL A 136 20.26 -3.86 25.52
N VAL A 137 20.62 -3.93 24.23
CA VAL A 137 19.64 -3.99 23.13
C VAL A 137 18.80 -5.26 23.21
N PHE A 138 19.39 -6.40 23.55
CA PHE A 138 18.67 -7.66 23.75
C PHE A 138 17.65 -7.58 24.91
N LEU A 139 18.06 -7.06 26.07
CA LEU A 139 17.17 -6.88 27.22
C LEU A 139 16.05 -5.88 26.93
N PHE A 140 16.35 -4.78 26.22
CA PHE A 140 15.33 -3.84 25.79
C PHE A 140 14.32 -4.47 24.82
N GLY A 141 14.78 -5.32 23.89
CA GLY A 141 13.92 -6.11 23.01
C GLY A 141 12.99 -7.06 23.77
N LEU A 142 13.48 -7.76 24.80
CA LEU A 142 12.65 -8.57 25.70
C LEU A 142 11.62 -7.72 26.45
N SER A 143 12.02 -6.54 26.93
CA SER A 143 11.08 -5.61 27.57
C SER A 143 9.98 -5.17 26.61
N CYS A 144 10.32 -4.83 25.36
CA CYS A 144 9.33 -4.46 24.33
C CYS A 144 8.35 -5.61 24.06
N LEU A 145 8.84 -6.85 24.02
CA LEU A 145 8.02 -8.04 23.84
C LEU A 145 7.03 -8.23 25.01
N VAL A 146 7.49 -8.06 26.26
CA VAL A 146 6.63 -8.13 27.44
C VAL A 146 5.58 -7.03 27.42
N THR A 147 5.97 -5.78 27.14
CA THR A 147 5.03 -4.66 26.99
C THR A 147 3.97 -4.96 25.93
N PHE A 148 4.36 -5.61 24.82
CA PHE A 148 3.40 -5.99 23.79
C PHE A 148 2.34 -6.97 24.29
N PHE A 149 2.72 -8.02 25.02
CA PHE A 149 1.76 -8.97 25.54
C PHE A 149 0.88 -8.41 26.66
N VAL A 150 1.44 -7.57 27.53
CA VAL A 150 0.72 -7.01 28.69
C VAL A 150 -0.30 -5.96 28.27
N TYR A 151 0.04 -5.09 27.31
CA TYR A 151 -0.76 -3.90 27.00
C TYR A 151 -1.54 -4.00 25.67
N ARG A 152 -1.56 -5.16 25.00
CA ARG A 152 -2.22 -5.34 23.68
C ARG A 152 -3.69 -4.88 23.63
N GLY A 153 -4.39 -4.88 24.77
CA GLY A 153 -5.80 -4.49 24.88
C GLY A 153 -6.07 -3.01 25.19
N ASP A 154 -5.03 -2.21 25.44
CA ASP A 154 -5.17 -0.78 25.78
C ASP A 154 -5.43 0.07 24.51
N PRO A 155 -6.42 0.98 24.51
CA PRO A 155 -6.72 1.84 23.36
C PRO A 155 -5.54 2.72 22.89
N ASN A 156 -4.61 3.10 23.76
CA ASN A 156 -3.44 3.91 23.42
C ASN A 156 -2.21 3.08 23.00
N PHE A 157 -2.30 1.75 23.11
CA PHE A 157 -1.17 0.84 22.89
C PHE A 157 -0.55 0.97 21.49
N SER A 158 -1.36 1.26 20.46
CA SER A 158 -0.88 1.41 19.08
C SER A 158 0.19 2.50 18.92
N MET A 159 0.04 3.63 19.62
CA MET A 159 1.03 4.71 19.55
C MET A 159 2.31 4.33 20.30
N THR A 160 2.17 3.77 21.50
CA THR A 160 3.31 3.31 22.32
C THR A 160 4.12 2.25 21.60
N ALA A 161 3.47 1.27 20.98
CA ALA A 161 4.12 0.22 20.19
C ALA A 161 4.94 0.81 19.03
N LYS A 162 4.39 1.78 18.29
CA LYS A 162 5.12 2.45 17.19
C LYS A 162 6.36 3.20 17.68
N ILE A 163 6.29 3.85 18.84
CA ILE A 163 7.45 4.55 19.42
C ILE A 163 8.51 3.54 19.85
N LEU A 164 8.11 2.47 20.55
CA LEU A 164 9.02 1.42 20.99
C LEU A 164 9.73 0.73 19.81
N ASP A 165 8.98 0.38 18.76
CA ASP A 165 9.54 -0.20 17.53
C ASP A 165 10.55 0.74 16.87
N CYS A 166 10.26 2.05 16.82
CA CYS A 166 11.17 3.06 16.27
C CYS A 166 12.45 3.20 17.08
N VAL A 167 12.35 3.27 18.42
CA VAL A 167 13.52 3.37 19.32
C VAL A 167 14.37 2.10 19.22
N TYR A 168 13.73 0.93 19.25
CA TYR A 168 14.44 -0.34 19.14
C TYR A 168 15.15 -0.50 17.80
N GLY A 169 14.49 -0.15 16.69
CA GLY A 169 15.10 -0.12 15.36
C GLY A 169 16.31 0.82 15.29
N GLY A 170 16.27 1.96 15.99
CA GLY A 170 17.36 2.94 16.02
C GLY A 170 18.59 2.42 16.76
N LEU A 171 18.37 1.78 17.91
CA LEU A 171 19.43 1.13 18.69
C LEU A 171 20.06 -0.03 17.91
N LEU A 172 19.25 -0.85 17.23
CA LEU A 172 19.75 -1.92 16.36
C LEU A 172 20.56 -1.36 15.18
N ALA A 173 20.09 -0.30 14.53
CA ALA A 173 20.83 0.34 13.42
C ALA A 173 22.22 0.80 13.88
N LEU A 174 22.29 1.47 15.04
CA LEU A 174 23.56 1.90 15.62
C LEU A 174 24.47 0.71 15.93
N LEU A 175 23.92 -0.35 16.52
CA LEU A 175 24.66 -1.57 16.88
C LEU A 175 25.27 -2.25 15.65
N PHE A 176 24.48 -2.48 14.59
CA PHE A 176 24.96 -3.15 13.37
C PHE A 176 25.92 -2.29 12.56
N VAL A 177 25.80 -0.96 12.59
CA VAL A 177 26.81 -0.06 12.00
C VAL A 177 28.14 -0.18 12.75
N LEU A 178 28.12 -0.26 14.07
CA LEU A 178 29.33 -0.46 14.87
C LEU A 178 29.95 -1.84 14.65
N PHE A 179 29.15 -2.91 14.53
CA PHE A 179 29.63 -4.24 14.14
C PHE A 179 30.25 -4.24 12.75
N LEU A 180 29.63 -3.56 11.77
CA LEU A 180 30.20 -3.45 10.43
C LEU A 180 31.58 -2.78 10.44
N ILE A 181 31.79 -1.74 11.26
CA ILE A 181 33.11 -1.12 11.46
C ILE A 181 34.08 -2.13 12.09
N PHE A 182 33.66 -2.76 13.18
CA PHE A 182 34.46 -3.71 13.95
C PHE A 182 34.93 -4.88 13.08
N ASP A 183 34.02 -5.57 12.38
CA ASP A 183 34.35 -6.73 11.57
C ASP A 183 35.08 -6.37 10.28
N THR A 184 34.82 -5.19 9.69
CA THR A 184 35.66 -4.66 8.59
C THR A 184 37.11 -4.51 9.05
N GLN A 185 37.36 -3.92 10.23
CA GLN A 185 38.72 -3.75 10.75
C GLN A 185 39.41 -5.09 11.05
N ARG A 186 38.67 -6.09 11.54
CA ARG A 186 39.21 -7.43 11.78
C ARG A 186 39.62 -8.17 10.50
N VAL A 187 38.92 -7.90 9.38
CA VAL A 187 39.24 -8.49 8.07
C VAL A 187 40.40 -7.76 7.39
N VAL A 188 40.42 -6.43 7.42
CA VAL A 188 41.47 -5.61 6.77
C VAL A 188 42.82 -5.77 7.48
N GLY A 189 42.78 -6.00 8.79
CA GLY A 189 43.97 -6.23 9.61
C GLY A 189 44.76 -4.97 9.94
N GLY A 190 45.88 -5.14 10.62
CA GLY A 190 46.71 -4.04 11.13
C GLY A 190 46.23 -3.48 12.47
N ARG A 191 45.41 -4.24 13.20
CA ARG A 191 44.82 -3.88 14.51
C ARG A 191 45.18 -4.93 15.55
N ARG A 192 44.74 -4.71 16.80
CA ARG A 192 45.09 -5.62 17.90
C ARG A 192 44.42 -6.99 17.78
N HIS A 193 43.24 -7.10 17.16
CA HIS A 193 42.43 -8.33 17.10
C HIS A 193 42.06 -8.73 15.66
N ASP A 194 43.08 -9.00 14.85
CA ASP A 194 42.93 -9.40 13.44
C ASP A 194 42.46 -10.86 13.29
N LEU A 195 41.77 -11.15 12.19
CA LEU A 195 41.41 -12.52 11.80
C LEU A 195 42.62 -13.25 11.20
N SER A 196 42.73 -14.55 11.47
CA SER A 196 43.73 -15.38 10.79
C SER A 196 43.33 -15.63 9.33
N GLU A 197 44.30 -15.89 8.45
CA GLU A 197 44.05 -16.08 7.01
C GLU A 197 43.12 -17.28 6.71
N GLU A 198 42.98 -18.22 7.64
CA GLU A 198 42.07 -19.38 7.53
C GLU A 198 40.60 -19.03 7.82
N GLU A 199 40.35 -17.87 8.44
CA GLU A 199 39.03 -17.44 8.93
C GLU A 199 38.23 -16.62 7.91
N TYR A 200 38.55 -16.77 6.62
CA TYR A 200 37.90 -16.01 5.54
C TYR A 200 36.39 -16.26 5.44
N VAL A 201 35.94 -17.48 5.78
CA VAL A 201 34.51 -17.84 5.84
C VAL A 201 33.81 -17.08 6.97
N TYR A 202 34.45 -17.02 8.15
CA TYR A 202 33.90 -16.32 9.31
C TYR A 202 33.85 -14.81 9.06
N GLY A 203 34.93 -14.21 8.53
CA GLY A 203 34.96 -12.80 8.18
C GLY A 203 33.89 -12.40 7.16
N ALA A 204 33.71 -13.19 6.10
CA ALA A 204 32.65 -12.96 5.12
C ALA A 204 31.25 -13.09 5.74
N MET A 205 31.05 -14.10 6.59
CA MET A 205 29.77 -14.36 7.26
C MET A 205 29.34 -13.20 8.16
N GLN A 206 30.25 -12.62 8.95
CA GLN A 206 29.91 -11.53 9.87
C GLN A 206 29.53 -10.25 9.12
N ILE A 207 30.37 -9.80 8.18
CA ILE A 207 30.09 -8.61 7.37
C ILE A 207 28.78 -8.80 6.58
N TYR A 208 28.52 -10.01 6.06
CA TYR A 208 27.27 -10.33 5.36
C TYR A 208 26.04 -10.18 6.27
N VAL A 209 26.10 -10.70 7.50
CA VAL A 209 25.01 -10.56 8.48
C VAL A 209 24.76 -9.07 8.76
N ASP A 210 25.81 -8.30 9.03
CA ASP A 210 25.67 -6.87 9.31
C ASP A 210 24.96 -6.12 8.18
N VAL A 211 25.41 -6.33 6.94
CA VAL A 211 24.82 -5.68 5.75
C VAL A 211 23.34 -6.06 5.58
N VAL A 212 23.00 -7.34 5.72
CA VAL A 212 21.60 -7.80 5.56
C VAL A 212 20.71 -7.31 6.70
N TYR A 213 21.20 -7.28 7.94
CA TYR A 213 20.42 -6.75 9.06
C TYR A 213 20.24 -5.22 8.97
N ILE A 214 21.24 -4.47 8.52
CA ILE A 214 21.09 -3.03 8.19
C ILE A 214 19.97 -2.85 7.16
N PHE A 215 19.93 -3.67 6.10
CA PHE A 215 18.83 -3.65 5.13
C PHE A 215 17.46 -3.93 5.76
N LEU A 216 17.35 -4.98 6.59
CA LEU A 216 16.10 -5.34 7.27
C LEU A 216 15.61 -4.23 8.22
N ILE A 217 16.53 -3.56 8.92
CA ILE A 217 16.22 -2.44 9.82
C ILE A 217 15.70 -1.22 9.02
N LEU A 218 16.37 -0.85 7.92
CA LEU A 218 15.91 0.22 7.04
C LEU A 218 14.52 -0.07 6.46
N LEU A 219 14.27 -1.33 6.09
CA LEU A 219 12.97 -1.78 5.63
C LEU A 219 11.93 -1.67 6.76
N GLY A 220 12.28 -2.04 8.00
CA GLY A 220 11.46 -1.82 9.20
C GLY A 220 11.05 -0.36 9.36
N PHE A 221 12.01 0.58 9.32
CA PHE A 221 11.74 2.01 9.44
C PHE A 221 10.85 2.56 8.33
N SER A 222 11.03 2.08 7.10
CA SER A 222 10.24 2.54 5.96
C SER A 222 8.74 2.38 6.19
N ARG A 223 8.31 1.38 6.99
CA ARG A 223 6.91 1.13 7.32
C ARG A 223 6.27 2.30 8.09
N HIS A 224 7.01 2.94 8.98
CA HIS A 224 6.51 4.06 9.78
C HIS A 224 6.35 5.34 8.96
N PHE A 225 7.30 5.62 8.05
CA PHE A 225 7.28 6.83 7.22
C PHE A 225 6.40 6.71 5.97
N SER A 226 6.25 5.50 5.42
CA SER A 226 5.51 5.29 4.18
C SER A 226 4.01 5.43 4.37
N ASP A 227 3.46 5.11 5.54
CA ASP A 227 2.00 5.00 5.72
C ASP A 227 1.24 6.32 5.43
N PRO A 228 1.64 7.48 5.99
CA PRO A 228 0.94 8.74 5.74
C PRO A 228 1.21 9.31 4.35
N ALA A 229 2.47 9.23 3.87
CA ALA A 229 2.86 9.74 2.56
C ALA A 229 2.21 8.95 1.42
N MET A 230 2.16 7.62 1.55
CA MET A 230 1.49 6.72 0.62
C MET A 230 -0.02 6.98 0.59
N ARG A 231 -0.65 7.16 1.76
CA ARG A 231 -2.08 7.51 1.83
C ARG A 231 -2.36 8.85 1.15
N ARG A 232 -1.55 9.88 1.40
CA ARG A 232 -1.68 11.17 0.70
C ARG A 232 -1.52 11.05 -0.81
N GLY A 233 -0.54 10.27 -1.26
CA GLY A 233 -0.33 9.99 -2.69
C GLY A 233 -1.52 9.25 -3.32
N PHE A 234 -2.10 8.30 -2.61
CA PHE A 234 -3.32 7.59 -3.01
C PHE A 234 -4.52 8.53 -3.12
N ILE A 235 -4.81 9.31 -2.06
CA ILE A 235 -5.91 10.29 -2.04
C ILE A 235 -5.78 11.25 -3.22
N THR A 236 -4.58 11.81 -3.43
CA THR A 236 -4.32 12.74 -4.54
C THR A 236 -4.65 12.12 -5.90
N ARG A 237 -4.29 10.85 -6.12
CA ARG A 237 -4.60 10.14 -7.37
C ARG A 237 -6.09 9.88 -7.54
N VAL A 238 -6.78 9.46 -6.48
CA VAL A 238 -8.23 9.21 -6.51
C VAL A 238 -8.98 10.49 -6.88
N TYR A 239 -8.71 11.59 -6.17
CA TYR A 239 -9.39 12.86 -6.41
C TYR A 239 -8.99 13.49 -7.76
N ALA A 240 -7.75 13.32 -8.23
CA ALA A 240 -7.36 13.78 -9.57
C ALA A 240 -8.17 13.07 -10.67
N VAL A 241 -8.34 11.76 -10.55
CA VAL A 241 -9.16 10.97 -11.48
C VAL A 241 -10.62 11.38 -11.37
N LEU A 242 -11.17 11.48 -10.15
CA LEU A 242 -12.54 11.94 -9.91
C LEU A 242 -12.82 13.30 -10.55
N MET A 243 -11.94 14.28 -10.34
CA MET A 243 -12.10 15.62 -10.92
C MET A 243 -12.10 15.60 -12.44
N LEU A 244 -11.28 14.74 -13.06
CA LEU A 244 -11.31 14.53 -14.51
C LEU A 244 -12.63 13.89 -14.97
N GLN A 245 -13.14 12.89 -14.25
CA GLN A 245 -14.42 12.24 -14.57
C GLN A 245 -15.60 13.23 -14.47
N LEU A 246 -15.62 14.05 -13.41
CA LEU A 246 -16.62 15.10 -13.21
C LEU A 246 -16.52 16.21 -14.27
N LEU A 247 -15.30 16.59 -14.68
CA LEU A 247 -15.10 17.55 -15.78
C LEU A 247 -15.68 17.02 -17.09
N VAL A 248 -15.36 15.78 -17.46
CA VAL A 248 -15.91 15.14 -18.67
C VAL A 248 -17.43 15.09 -18.61
N THR A 249 -17.99 14.70 -17.46
CA THR A 249 -19.45 14.66 -17.26
C THR A 249 -20.08 16.03 -17.38
N GLY A 250 -19.48 17.05 -16.77
CA GLY A 250 -19.95 18.43 -16.84
C GLY A 250 -19.95 18.98 -18.27
N ILE A 251 -18.93 18.65 -19.07
CA ILE A 251 -18.88 19.01 -20.50
C ILE A 251 -20.02 18.35 -21.27
N VAL A 252 -20.21 17.04 -21.10
CA VAL A 252 -21.29 16.30 -21.79
C VAL A 252 -22.66 16.83 -21.38
N VAL A 253 -22.92 16.98 -20.09
CA VAL A 253 -24.19 17.55 -19.58
C VAL A 253 -24.41 18.96 -20.12
N SER A 254 -23.38 19.80 -20.18
CA SER A 254 -23.48 21.15 -20.74
C SER A 254 -23.89 21.14 -22.21
N VAL A 255 -23.26 20.31 -23.04
CA VAL A 255 -23.62 20.17 -24.47
C VAL A 255 -25.09 19.77 -24.62
N PHE A 256 -25.55 18.79 -23.83
CA PHE A 256 -26.92 18.28 -23.89
C PHE A 256 -27.94 19.27 -23.32
N THR A 257 -27.52 20.14 -22.40
CA THR A 257 -28.41 21.11 -21.75
C THR A 257 -28.55 22.42 -22.55
N PHE A 258 -27.50 22.85 -23.26
CA PHE A 258 -27.50 24.12 -23.98
C PHE A 258 -27.76 24.00 -25.49
N SER A 259 -27.51 22.83 -26.10
CA SER A 259 -27.75 22.63 -27.53
C SER A 259 -29.14 22.03 -27.80
N GLU A 260 -30.05 22.84 -28.33
CA GLU A 260 -31.39 22.40 -28.72
C GLU A 260 -31.37 21.30 -29.79
N SER A 261 -30.41 21.34 -30.71
CA SER A 261 -30.23 20.29 -31.72
C SER A 261 -29.89 18.93 -31.09
N VAL A 262 -29.02 18.94 -30.07
CA VAL A 262 -28.63 17.72 -29.34
C VAL A 262 -29.82 17.19 -28.53
N LYS A 263 -30.55 18.05 -27.80
CA LYS A 263 -31.75 17.63 -27.05
C LYS A 263 -32.75 16.89 -27.94
N LYS A 264 -33.14 17.49 -29.06
CA LYS A 264 -34.11 16.90 -30.00
C LYS A 264 -33.61 15.57 -30.55
N TRP A 265 -32.33 15.49 -30.89
CA TRP A 265 -31.75 14.26 -31.42
C TRP A 265 -31.76 13.12 -30.39
N VAL A 266 -31.38 13.39 -29.15
CA VAL A 266 -31.36 12.40 -28.06
C VAL A 266 -32.77 11.94 -27.69
N HIS A 267 -33.75 12.84 -27.68
CA HIS A 267 -35.15 12.48 -27.41
C HIS A 267 -35.74 11.57 -28.49
N THR A 268 -35.26 11.69 -29.73
CA THR A 268 -35.71 10.84 -30.86
C THR A 268 -34.94 9.51 -30.90
N ASN A 269 -33.68 9.48 -30.44
CA ASN A 269 -32.77 8.33 -30.58
C ASN A 269 -32.43 7.68 -29.23
N LEU A 270 -33.45 7.20 -28.50
CA LEU A 270 -33.27 6.55 -27.20
C LEU A 270 -32.46 5.24 -27.25
N LEU A 271 -32.28 4.64 -28.43
CA LEU A 271 -31.48 3.43 -28.60
C LEU A 271 -30.05 3.59 -28.03
N LEU A 272 -29.43 4.76 -28.26
CA LEU A 272 -28.07 5.01 -27.79
C LEU A 272 -27.98 5.17 -26.28
N TYR A 273 -29.06 5.61 -25.62
CA TYR A 273 -29.14 5.59 -24.16
C TYR A 273 -29.09 4.17 -23.62
N TYR A 274 -29.88 3.24 -24.18
CA TYR A 274 -29.88 1.83 -23.75
C TYR A 274 -28.57 1.11 -24.08
N ILE A 275 -27.93 1.42 -25.21
CA ILE A 275 -26.59 0.91 -25.53
C ILE A 275 -25.58 1.41 -24.49
N SER A 276 -25.61 2.71 -24.16
CA SER A 276 -24.72 3.30 -23.16
C SER A 276 -24.95 2.68 -21.77
N PHE A 277 -26.20 2.41 -21.40
CA PHE A 277 -26.54 1.69 -20.18
C PHE A 277 -25.97 0.26 -20.15
N GLY A 278 -26.10 -0.49 -21.24
CA GLY A 278 -25.50 -1.82 -21.37
C GLY A 278 -23.97 -1.79 -21.23
N VAL A 279 -23.30 -0.85 -21.91
CA VAL A 279 -21.85 -0.63 -21.80
C VAL A 279 -21.46 -0.27 -20.37
N PHE A 280 -22.18 0.66 -19.74
CA PHE A 280 -21.96 1.07 -18.35
C PHE A 280 -21.99 -0.13 -17.39
N ILE A 281 -23.05 -0.96 -17.45
CA ILE A 281 -23.20 -2.12 -16.57
C ILE A 281 -22.09 -3.15 -16.81
N VAL A 282 -21.80 -3.49 -18.07
CA VAL A 282 -20.76 -4.48 -18.40
C VAL A 282 -19.40 -4.01 -17.89
N VAL A 283 -19.02 -2.76 -18.16
CA VAL A 283 -17.72 -2.23 -17.75
C VAL A 283 -17.64 -2.06 -16.23
N TYR A 284 -18.72 -1.62 -15.58
CA TYR A 284 -18.80 -1.56 -14.12
C TYR A 284 -18.54 -2.94 -13.49
N LEU A 285 -19.23 -3.99 -13.98
CA LEU A 285 -19.03 -5.36 -13.50
C LEU A 285 -17.60 -5.86 -13.76
N VAL A 286 -17.01 -5.55 -14.91
CA VAL A 286 -15.61 -5.90 -15.20
C VAL A 286 -14.66 -5.21 -14.19
N ILE A 287 -14.84 -3.91 -13.92
CA ILE A 287 -13.99 -3.20 -12.95
C ILE A 287 -14.19 -3.75 -11.54
N MET A 288 -15.42 -4.09 -11.14
CA MET A 288 -15.72 -4.60 -9.79
C MET A 288 -15.24 -6.05 -9.58
N CYS A 289 -15.48 -6.93 -10.53
CA CYS A 289 -15.23 -8.37 -10.41
C CYS A 289 -13.81 -8.77 -10.84
N CYS A 290 -13.17 -8.02 -11.76
CA CYS A 290 -11.86 -8.40 -12.31
C CYS A 290 -10.72 -7.54 -11.73
N LYS A 291 -10.18 -7.95 -10.56
CA LYS A 291 -9.02 -7.28 -9.92
C LYS A 291 -7.82 -7.11 -10.86
N SER A 292 -7.58 -8.06 -11.76
CA SER A 292 -6.50 -7.99 -12.76
C SER A 292 -6.66 -6.80 -13.70
N VAL A 293 -7.89 -6.52 -14.15
CA VAL A 293 -8.21 -5.40 -15.04
C VAL A 293 -8.08 -4.09 -14.28
N ARG A 294 -8.68 -3.98 -13.09
CA ARG A 294 -8.69 -2.74 -12.29
C ARG A 294 -7.32 -2.29 -11.78
N ARG A 295 -6.39 -3.23 -11.53
CA ARG A 295 -5.07 -2.93 -10.95
C ARG A 295 -3.93 -2.85 -11.97
N ARG A 296 -4.18 -3.09 -13.27
CA ARG A 296 -3.14 -3.16 -14.29
C ARG A 296 -3.30 -2.07 -15.35
N PHE A 297 -2.27 -1.23 -15.48
CA PHE A 297 -2.15 -0.31 -16.60
C PHE A 297 -1.80 -1.08 -17.90
N PRO A 298 -2.37 -0.72 -19.06
CA PRO A 298 -3.30 0.39 -19.31
C PRO A 298 -4.79 0.03 -19.18
N CYS A 299 -5.14 -1.25 -19.00
CA CYS A 299 -6.52 -1.73 -19.01
C CYS A 299 -7.41 -1.01 -18.00
N ASN A 300 -6.88 -0.71 -16.82
CA ASN A 300 -7.61 -0.01 -15.77
C ASN A 300 -8.10 1.38 -16.20
N MET A 301 -7.24 2.18 -16.85
CA MET A 301 -7.58 3.52 -17.35
C MET A 301 -8.51 3.45 -18.55
N ILE A 302 -8.30 2.49 -19.47
CA ILE A 302 -9.19 2.28 -20.62
C ILE A 302 -10.61 1.95 -20.16
N CYS A 303 -10.76 0.97 -19.27
CA CYS A 303 -12.07 0.61 -18.72
C CYS A 303 -12.71 1.79 -17.97
N LEU A 304 -11.93 2.52 -17.17
CA LEU A 304 -12.45 3.68 -16.45
C LEU A 304 -12.91 4.80 -17.38
N SER A 305 -12.18 5.06 -18.47
CA SER A 305 -12.59 6.04 -19.49
C SER A 305 -13.88 5.64 -20.20
N ILE A 306 -14.02 4.37 -20.61
CA ILE A 306 -15.25 3.87 -21.24
C ILE A 306 -16.43 3.99 -20.26
N PHE A 307 -16.22 3.59 -19.01
CA PHE A 307 -17.21 3.71 -17.95
C PHE A 307 -17.67 5.17 -17.75
N THR A 308 -16.73 6.11 -17.65
CA THR A 308 -17.04 7.53 -17.48
C THR A 308 -17.78 8.11 -18.68
N LEU A 309 -17.38 7.79 -19.91
CA LEU A 309 -18.06 8.28 -21.12
C LEU A 309 -19.49 7.73 -21.23
N ALA A 310 -19.67 6.44 -20.97
CA ALA A 310 -20.99 5.81 -20.99
C ALA A 310 -21.92 6.44 -19.94
N PHE A 311 -21.44 6.61 -18.71
CA PHE A 311 -22.25 7.22 -17.66
C PHE A 311 -22.50 8.72 -17.91
N SER A 312 -21.50 9.47 -18.38
CA SER A 312 -21.66 10.87 -18.75
C SER A 312 -22.72 11.08 -19.83
N TYR A 313 -22.74 10.20 -20.85
CA TYR A 313 -23.76 10.22 -21.90
C TYR A 313 -25.16 9.95 -21.33
N MET A 314 -25.30 8.94 -20.47
CA MET A 314 -26.57 8.66 -19.80
C MET A 314 -27.05 9.85 -18.97
N THR A 315 -26.17 10.43 -18.15
CA THR A 315 -26.46 11.62 -17.34
C THR A 315 -26.84 12.82 -18.20
N GLY A 316 -26.14 13.06 -19.31
CA GLY A 316 -26.48 14.11 -20.27
C GLY A 316 -27.86 13.89 -20.92
N CYS A 317 -28.19 12.66 -21.29
CA CYS A 317 -29.51 12.30 -21.81
C CYS A 317 -30.60 12.61 -20.77
N ILE A 318 -30.42 12.18 -19.52
CA ILE A 318 -31.38 12.46 -18.44
C ILE A 318 -31.54 13.97 -18.23
N ALA A 319 -30.44 14.71 -18.13
CA ALA A 319 -30.46 16.16 -17.94
C ALA A 319 -31.18 16.90 -19.09
N SER A 320 -31.15 16.36 -20.31
CA SER A 320 -31.83 16.97 -21.48
C SER A 320 -33.36 16.99 -21.37
N PHE A 321 -33.95 16.19 -20.48
CA PHE A 321 -35.39 16.21 -20.19
C PHE A 321 -35.81 17.28 -19.16
N TYR A 322 -34.83 17.98 -18.56
CA TYR A 322 -35.07 19.03 -17.59
C TYR A 322 -34.75 20.41 -18.17
N ASN A 323 -35.40 21.43 -17.62
CA ASN A 323 -35.14 22.81 -18.00
C ASN A 323 -33.71 23.22 -17.62
N THR A 324 -33.05 24.00 -18.48
CA THR A 324 -31.66 24.46 -18.30
C THR A 324 -31.43 25.13 -16.94
N GLN A 325 -32.38 25.97 -16.48
CA GLN A 325 -32.29 26.59 -15.15
C GLN A 325 -32.31 25.54 -14.03
N GLY A 326 -33.18 24.54 -14.12
CA GLY A 326 -33.26 23.46 -13.14
C GLY A 326 -32.00 22.61 -13.08
N VAL A 327 -31.41 22.31 -14.24
CA VAL A 327 -30.12 21.59 -14.34
C VAL A 327 -29.02 22.38 -13.64
N LEU A 328 -28.90 23.69 -13.89
CA LEU A 328 -27.88 24.54 -13.28
C LEU A 328 -28.05 24.65 -11.74
N ILE A 329 -29.30 24.77 -11.26
CA ILE A 329 -29.60 24.77 -9.83
C ILE A 329 -29.17 23.43 -9.19
N ALA A 330 -29.56 22.31 -9.79
CA ALA A 330 -29.19 20.98 -9.31
C ALA A 330 -27.67 20.76 -9.29
N MET A 331 -26.94 21.22 -10.31
CA MET A 331 -25.46 21.20 -10.33
C MET A 331 -24.85 22.00 -9.18
N GLY A 332 -25.37 23.21 -8.92
CA GLY A 332 -24.91 24.07 -7.83
C GLY A 332 -25.12 23.43 -6.45
N ILE A 333 -26.34 22.92 -6.19
CA ILE A 333 -26.68 22.25 -4.93
C ILE A 333 -25.84 20.98 -4.77
N CYS A 334 -25.70 20.17 -5.81
CA CYS A 334 -24.88 18.95 -5.79
C CYS A 334 -23.43 19.27 -5.39
N SER A 335 -22.84 20.32 -5.97
CA SER A 335 -21.48 20.74 -5.67
C SER A 335 -21.31 21.13 -4.20
N ILE A 336 -22.23 21.93 -3.66
CA ILE A 336 -22.21 22.35 -2.25
C ILE A 336 -22.35 21.15 -1.32
N ILE A 337 -23.33 20.27 -1.57
CA ILE A 337 -23.57 19.08 -0.75
C ILE A 337 -22.36 18.15 -0.77
N CYS A 338 -21.79 17.86 -1.95
CA CYS A 338 -20.65 16.96 -2.07
C CYS A 338 -19.40 17.49 -1.35
N ILE A 339 -19.14 18.80 -1.44
CA ILE A 339 -18.03 19.44 -0.72
C ILE A 339 -18.27 19.38 0.79
N ALA A 340 -19.46 19.77 1.26
CA ALA A 340 -19.80 19.77 2.68
C ALA A 340 -19.69 18.36 3.29
N ILE A 341 -20.22 17.35 2.60
CA ILE A 341 -20.15 15.94 3.01
C ILE A 341 -18.70 15.45 3.01
N SER A 342 -17.91 15.77 1.99
CA SER A 342 -16.51 15.34 1.93
C SER A 342 -15.70 15.92 3.10
N ILE A 343 -15.91 17.20 3.43
CA ILE A 343 -15.29 17.86 4.60
C ILE A 343 -15.74 17.17 5.89
N PHE A 344 -17.04 16.95 6.05
CA PHE A 344 -17.60 16.26 7.21
C PHE A 344 -17.02 14.85 7.38
N ALA A 345 -16.94 14.07 6.31
CA ALA A 345 -16.43 12.69 6.32
C ALA A 345 -14.95 12.63 6.74
N VAL A 346 -14.14 13.62 6.35
CA VAL A 346 -12.72 13.75 6.74
C VAL A 346 -12.59 14.17 8.21
N GLN A 347 -13.45 15.06 8.72
CA GLN A 347 -13.31 15.64 10.06
C GLN A 347 -13.98 14.82 11.17
N THR A 348 -15.07 14.11 10.86
CA THR A 348 -15.86 13.41 11.87
C THR A 348 -15.06 12.30 12.54
N LYS A 349 -15.22 12.10 13.85
CA LYS A 349 -14.58 10.98 14.58
C LYS A 349 -15.35 9.67 14.45
N ILE A 350 -16.59 9.70 13.96
CA ILE A 350 -17.43 8.52 13.77
C ILE A 350 -16.92 7.70 12.58
N ASP A 351 -16.75 6.40 12.79
CA ASP A 351 -16.35 5.45 11.75
C ASP A 351 -17.61 4.89 11.04
N PHE A 352 -18.01 5.49 9.93
CA PHE A 352 -19.13 5.02 9.11
C PHE A 352 -18.78 3.75 8.34
N THR A 353 -17.49 3.43 8.17
CA THR A 353 -17.06 2.23 7.45
C THR A 353 -17.51 0.95 8.16
N MET A 354 -17.67 1.04 9.48
CA MET A 354 -18.18 -0.02 10.35
C MET A 354 -19.67 -0.37 10.12
N CYS A 355 -20.42 0.53 9.51
CA CYS A 355 -21.85 0.38 9.26
C CYS A 355 -22.14 -0.24 7.88
N SER A 356 -21.21 -0.99 7.28
CA SER A 356 -21.39 -1.60 5.95
C SER A 356 -22.64 -2.48 5.84
N GLY A 357 -22.99 -3.21 6.91
CA GLY A 357 -24.23 -3.99 6.98
C GLY A 357 -25.49 -3.11 6.93
N LEU A 358 -25.48 -1.93 7.57
CA LEU A 358 -26.58 -0.97 7.52
C LEU A 358 -26.72 -0.37 6.12
N ILE A 359 -25.60 -0.04 5.47
CA ILE A 359 -25.60 0.48 4.09
C ILE A 359 -26.21 -0.54 3.13
N LEU A 360 -25.91 -1.83 3.28
CA LEU A 360 -26.53 -2.90 2.49
C LEU A 360 -28.06 -2.95 2.71
N VAL A 361 -28.54 -2.83 3.95
CA VAL A 361 -29.98 -2.79 4.25
C VAL A 361 -30.63 -1.56 3.64
N ILE A 362 -30.03 -0.36 3.79
CA ILE A 362 -30.53 0.89 3.17
C ILE A 362 -30.61 0.74 1.64
N SER A 363 -29.61 0.10 1.02
CA SER A 363 -29.59 -0.16 -0.42
C SER A 363 -30.74 -1.06 -0.86
N LEU A 364 -31.00 -2.15 -0.14
CA LEU A 364 -32.10 -3.06 -0.43
C LEU A 364 -33.46 -2.36 -0.28
N VAL A 365 -33.64 -1.58 0.78
CA VAL A 365 -34.85 -0.77 0.99
C VAL A 365 -35.04 0.24 -0.14
N PHE A 366 -33.96 0.89 -0.58
CA PHE A 366 -34.02 1.86 -1.67
C PHE A 366 -34.39 1.22 -3.02
N ILE A 367 -33.89 0.00 -3.30
CA ILE A 367 -34.29 -0.78 -4.49
C ILE A 367 -35.78 -1.15 -4.43
N LEU A 368 -36.27 -1.61 -3.28
CA LEU A 368 -37.69 -1.93 -3.09
C LEU A 368 -38.57 -0.68 -3.24
N PHE A 369 -38.11 0.46 -2.72
CA PHE A 369 -38.80 1.74 -2.88
C PHE A 369 -38.83 2.18 -4.37
N ALA A 370 -37.73 2.04 -5.10
CA ALA A 370 -37.69 2.32 -6.53
C ALA A 370 -38.66 1.43 -7.32
N LEU A 371 -38.74 0.14 -6.98
CA LEU A 371 -39.70 -0.79 -7.59
C LEU A 371 -41.14 -0.36 -7.28
N ALA A 372 -41.44 -0.01 -6.03
CA ALA A 372 -42.76 0.48 -5.63
C ALA A 372 -43.15 1.76 -6.40
N CYS A 373 -42.23 2.74 -6.51
CA CYS A 373 -42.44 3.93 -7.32
C CYS A 373 -42.72 3.60 -8.78
N SER A 374 -41.97 2.66 -9.39
CA SER A 374 -42.18 2.26 -10.79
C SER A 374 -43.56 1.62 -11.04
N ILE A 375 -44.05 0.82 -10.09
CA ILE A 375 -45.39 0.23 -10.15
C ILE A 375 -46.45 1.33 -9.99
N SER A 376 -46.27 2.26 -9.04
CA SER A 376 -47.17 3.41 -8.87
C SER A 376 -47.26 4.25 -10.15
N TYR A 377 -46.11 4.47 -10.82
CA TYR A 377 -46.06 5.14 -12.13
C TYR A 377 -46.87 4.41 -13.21
N ALA A 378 -46.77 3.08 -13.26
CA ALA A 378 -47.49 2.27 -14.24
C ALA A 378 -49.01 2.24 -14.01
N VAL A 379 -49.46 2.34 -12.76
CA VAL A 379 -50.88 2.23 -12.39
C VAL A 379 -51.59 3.58 -12.31
N VAL A 380 -50.96 4.57 -11.67
CA VAL A 380 -51.56 5.87 -11.34
C VAL A 380 -51.15 6.97 -12.33
N GLY A 381 -50.10 6.74 -13.12
CA GLY A 381 -49.52 7.73 -14.03
C GLY A 381 -48.49 8.61 -13.33
N ALA A 382 -47.99 9.61 -14.07
CA ALA A 382 -46.88 10.44 -13.61
C ALA A 382 -47.27 11.37 -12.44
N SER A 383 -46.41 11.42 -11.41
CA SER A 383 -46.64 12.24 -10.22
C SER A 383 -45.38 12.99 -9.82
N ARG A 384 -45.45 14.32 -9.93
CA ARG A 384 -44.36 15.22 -9.54
C ARG A 384 -44.00 15.11 -8.06
N LEU A 385 -44.99 14.87 -7.20
CA LEU A 385 -44.74 14.66 -5.78
C LEU A 385 -43.90 13.39 -5.57
N LEU A 386 -44.21 12.32 -6.30
CA LEU A 386 -43.47 11.07 -6.24
C LEU A 386 -42.03 11.25 -6.73
N ASP A 387 -41.81 12.02 -7.80
CA ASP A 387 -40.47 12.35 -8.29
C ASP A 387 -39.64 13.15 -7.28
N CYS A 388 -40.23 14.17 -6.66
CA CYS A 388 -39.56 14.98 -5.65
C CYS A 388 -39.20 14.14 -4.41
N VAL A 389 -40.11 13.27 -3.95
CA VAL A 389 -39.84 12.39 -2.80
C VAL A 389 -38.78 11.35 -3.15
N TYR A 390 -38.88 10.71 -4.31
CA TYR A 390 -37.91 9.72 -4.77
C TYR A 390 -36.52 10.33 -4.97
N GLY A 391 -36.46 11.52 -5.59
CA GLY A 391 -35.24 12.31 -5.73
C GLY A 391 -34.64 12.71 -4.37
N GLY A 392 -35.44 13.23 -3.45
CA GLY A 392 -34.96 13.60 -2.11
C GLY A 392 -34.40 12.42 -1.31
N VAL A 393 -35.09 11.27 -1.32
CA VAL A 393 -34.62 10.05 -0.66
C VAL A 393 -33.36 9.53 -1.34
N GLY A 394 -33.30 9.50 -2.67
CA GLY A 394 -32.13 9.07 -3.43
C GLY A 394 -30.90 9.93 -3.15
N ALA A 395 -31.04 11.26 -3.16
CA ALA A 395 -29.96 12.19 -2.83
C ALA A 395 -29.44 11.97 -1.41
N LEU A 396 -30.32 11.68 -0.43
CA LEU A 396 -29.94 11.37 0.94
C LEU A 396 -29.19 10.03 1.05
N VAL A 397 -29.65 9.00 0.37
CA VAL A 397 -28.98 7.68 0.34
C VAL A 397 -27.58 7.79 -0.25
N PHE A 398 -27.44 8.42 -1.42
CA PHE A 398 -26.11 8.61 -2.04
C PHE A 398 -25.21 9.58 -1.28
N SER A 399 -25.79 10.51 -0.50
CA SER A 399 -25.02 11.32 0.45
C SER A 399 -24.38 10.48 1.56
N ILE A 400 -25.07 9.43 2.04
CA ILE A 400 -24.51 8.48 3.03
C ILE A 400 -23.41 7.63 2.40
N PHE A 401 -23.59 7.18 1.14
CA PHE A 401 -22.54 6.50 0.39
C PHE A 401 -21.30 7.38 0.22
N LEU A 402 -21.48 8.65 -0.13
CA LEU A 402 -20.37 9.58 -0.26
C LEU A 402 -19.57 9.73 1.05
N VAL A 403 -20.23 9.74 2.22
CA VAL A 403 -19.53 9.70 3.51
C VAL A 403 -18.70 8.43 3.65
N TYR A 404 -19.32 7.28 3.39
CA TYR A 404 -18.70 5.96 3.53
C TYR A 404 -17.49 5.79 2.61
N ASP A 405 -17.64 6.09 1.32
CA ASP A 405 -16.59 5.92 0.32
C ASP A 405 -15.48 6.96 0.49
N THR A 406 -15.81 8.19 0.91
CA THR A 406 -14.79 9.18 1.29
C THR A 406 -13.93 8.68 2.46
N GLN A 407 -14.55 8.08 3.49
CA GLN A 407 -13.80 7.52 4.62
C GLN A 407 -12.93 6.33 4.22
N GLN A 408 -13.38 5.48 3.30
CA GLN A 408 -12.54 4.39 2.79
C GLN A 408 -11.31 4.91 2.03
N VAL A 409 -11.47 6.00 1.27
CA VAL A 409 -10.37 6.60 0.50
C VAL A 409 -9.36 7.29 1.42
N VAL A 410 -9.85 8.10 2.35
CA VAL A 410 -9.03 8.89 3.29
C VAL A 410 -8.27 7.99 4.29
N GLY A 411 -8.87 6.85 4.67
CA GLY A 411 -8.24 5.86 5.54
C GLY A 411 -8.22 6.26 7.03
N GLY A 412 -7.54 5.44 7.85
CA GLY A 412 -7.50 5.64 9.30
C GLY A 412 -8.76 5.14 10.05
N ARG A 413 -9.53 4.27 9.38
CA ARG A 413 -10.78 3.64 9.87
C ARG A 413 -10.68 2.12 9.77
N LYS A 414 -11.66 1.37 10.28
CA LYS A 414 -11.59 -0.10 10.27
C LYS A 414 -11.56 -0.68 8.86
N TYR A 415 -12.31 -0.12 7.91
CA TYR A 415 -12.24 -0.52 6.52
C TYR A 415 -11.69 0.61 5.66
N GLU A 416 -10.48 0.43 5.15
CA GLU A 416 -9.83 1.40 4.26
C GLU A 416 -9.42 0.73 2.94
N LEU A 417 -9.48 1.51 1.86
CA LEU A 417 -9.05 1.07 0.55
C LEU A 417 -7.52 0.92 0.51
N SER A 418 -7.06 -0.16 -0.10
CA SER A 418 -5.65 -0.34 -0.41
C SER A 418 -5.20 0.73 -1.43
N PRO A 419 -3.97 1.28 -1.31
CA PRO A 419 -3.44 2.24 -2.28
C PRO A 419 -3.42 1.78 -3.75
N GLU A 420 -3.51 0.47 -3.99
CA GLU A 420 -3.63 -0.12 -5.34
C GLU A 420 -5.03 0.03 -5.96
N GLU A 421 -6.04 0.38 -5.16
CA GLU A 421 -7.46 0.39 -5.52
C GLU A 421 -7.98 1.78 -5.93
N TYR A 422 -7.10 2.66 -6.42
CA TYR A 422 -7.47 4.06 -6.72
C TYR A 422 -8.56 4.17 -7.80
N VAL A 423 -8.60 3.21 -8.74
CA VAL A 423 -9.65 3.13 -9.76
C VAL A 423 -11.01 2.79 -9.14
N SER A 424 -11.04 1.90 -8.14
CA SER A 424 -12.27 1.56 -7.42
C SER A 424 -12.77 2.76 -6.62
N GLY A 425 -11.87 3.42 -5.89
CA GLY A 425 -12.22 4.60 -5.08
C GLY A 425 -12.71 5.77 -5.94
N ALA A 426 -12.03 6.05 -7.07
CA ALA A 426 -12.47 7.11 -7.98
C ALA A 426 -13.83 6.79 -8.63
N MET A 427 -14.02 5.54 -9.06
CA MET A 427 -15.28 5.08 -9.64
C MET A 427 -16.47 5.20 -8.66
N GLN A 428 -16.30 4.79 -7.41
CA GLN A 428 -17.34 4.87 -6.37
C GLN A 428 -17.72 6.31 -6.06
N LEU A 429 -16.74 7.16 -5.72
CA LEU A 429 -16.97 8.58 -5.47
C LEU A 429 -17.62 9.29 -6.67
N TYR A 430 -17.25 8.91 -7.90
CA TYR A 430 -17.85 9.45 -9.10
C TYR A 430 -19.32 9.05 -9.26
N LEU A 431 -19.66 7.79 -9.00
CA LEU A 431 -21.05 7.34 -8.98
C LEU A 431 -21.86 8.12 -7.96
N ASP A 432 -21.34 8.27 -6.73
CA ASP A 432 -22.04 8.99 -5.67
C ASP A 432 -22.38 10.41 -6.07
N VAL A 433 -21.39 11.17 -6.55
CA VAL A 433 -21.58 12.57 -6.95
C VAL A 433 -22.57 12.69 -8.11
N VAL A 434 -22.44 11.86 -9.14
CA VAL A 434 -23.31 11.94 -10.32
C VAL A 434 -24.73 11.47 -10.01
N TYR A 435 -24.92 10.44 -9.16
CA TYR A 435 -26.24 10.04 -8.73
C TYR A 435 -26.90 11.09 -7.84
N ILE A 436 -26.16 11.73 -6.90
CA ILE A 436 -26.69 12.90 -6.15
C ILE A 436 -27.20 13.95 -7.14
N PHE A 437 -26.42 14.29 -8.17
CA PHE A 437 -26.86 15.23 -9.21
C PHE A 437 -28.15 14.77 -9.91
N ILE A 438 -28.21 13.53 -10.38
CA ILE A 438 -29.40 12.98 -11.07
C ILE A 438 -30.63 13.05 -10.16
N TYR A 439 -30.51 12.70 -8.88
CA TYR A 439 -31.62 12.73 -7.93
C TYR A 439 -32.06 14.15 -7.54
N LEU A 440 -31.21 15.15 -7.73
CA LEU A 440 -31.56 16.56 -7.52
C LEU A 440 -32.26 17.20 -8.74
N LEU A 441 -32.18 16.60 -9.94
CA LEU A 441 -32.80 17.15 -11.15
C LEU A 441 -34.32 17.39 -11.03
N PRO A 442 -35.14 16.46 -10.50
CA PRO A 442 -36.57 16.68 -10.33
C PRO A 442 -36.92 17.84 -9.38
N LEU A 443 -36.05 18.13 -8.42
CA LEU A 443 -36.24 19.22 -7.46
C LEU A 443 -35.95 20.59 -8.09
N GLY A 444 -35.05 20.64 -9.08
CA GLY A 444 -34.69 21.87 -9.80
C GLY A 444 -35.69 22.28 -10.89
N SER A 445 -36.53 21.37 -11.39
CA SER A 445 -37.57 21.72 -12.36
C SER A 445 -38.78 22.36 -11.67
N SER A 446 -38.82 23.70 -11.60
CA SER A 446 -40.08 24.43 -11.48
C SER A 446 -40.48 25.07 -12.80
N ASN A 447 -41.37 24.40 -13.52
CA ASN A 447 -42.47 24.99 -14.28
C ASN A 447 -43.48 23.86 -14.44
#